data_AF-A0A2V2SAL1-F1
#
_entry.id   AF-A0A2V2SAL1-F1
#
_cell.length_a   1.000
_cell.length_b   1.000
_cell.length_c   1.000
_cell.angle_alpha   90.00
_cell.angle_beta   90.00
_cell.angle_gamma   90.00
#
_symmetry.space_group_name_H-M   'P 1'
#
loop_
_entity.id
_entity.type
_entity.pdbx_description
1 polymer ?
#
loop_
_entity_poly.entity_id
_entity_poly.type
_entity_poly.pdbx_seq_one_letter_code
_entity_poly.pdbx_strand_id
1 'polypeptide(L)'
;MKPAIVILTVVAGLLAASLIFLHPKEQEARLKPNGPSAPASIEAAAAQAAVAAPAPPLVARAGRPDSVQAKQQTYVENRITELDELGRNDDRASLDAILGELNNRDPEIREAARNAAIQFGSRDAIPKLEDAIAQTDDPHEKAALADAIEFLKLPSITELKVQPLTKRPDRKTTDHGPRASDH
;
A
#
# COMPACT_ATOMS: atom_id res chain seq x y z
N MET A 1 36.67 27.85 -18.53
CA MET A 1 36.85 26.79 -19.55
C MET A 1 36.42 25.47 -18.94
N LYS A 2 35.78 24.57 -19.70
CA LYS A 2 35.39 23.21 -19.25
C LYS A 2 36.36 22.17 -19.83
N PRO A 3 36.66 21.10 -19.09
CA PRO A 3 36.49 19.73 -19.59
C PRO A 3 35.53 18.98 -18.63
N ALA A 4 34.52 18.18 -19.03
CA ALA A 4 34.27 17.32 -20.19
C ALA A 4 34.95 15.93 -20.13
N ILE A 5 34.15 14.95 -19.68
CA ILE A 5 34.01 13.57 -20.19
C ILE A 5 35.29 12.71 -20.30
N VAL A 6 35.54 11.93 -19.24
CA VAL A 6 36.34 10.69 -19.15
C VAL A 6 35.79 9.92 -17.93
N ILE A 7 35.48 8.62 -17.86
CA ILE A 7 35.19 7.46 -18.76
C ILE A 7 34.15 6.63 -17.93
N LEU A 8 33.00 6.12 -18.40
CA LEU A 8 32.68 5.21 -19.51
C LEU A 8 33.29 3.79 -19.41
N THR A 9 32.98 2.98 -18.37
CA THR A 9 32.90 1.49 -18.46
C THR A 9 32.48 0.80 -17.14
N VAL A 10 31.18 0.80 -16.79
CA VAL A 10 30.57 -0.32 -16.01
C VAL A 10 29.15 -0.66 -16.50
N VAL A 11 28.70 -0.10 -17.64
CA VAL A 11 27.39 -0.38 -18.26
C VAL A 11 27.47 -1.55 -19.26
N ALA A 12 28.65 -2.15 -19.44
CA ALA A 12 28.93 -3.19 -20.44
C ALA A 12 29.34 -4.55 -19.82
N GLY A 13 28.82 -4.85 -18.62
CA GLY A 13 29.32 -5.95 -17.77
C GLY A 13 28.32 -7.03 -17.35
N LEU A 14 27.03 -6.93 -17.69
CA LEU A 14 26.06 -8.04 -17.49
C LEU A 14 24.87 -8.03 -18.48
N LEU A 15 25.02 -7.36 -19.63
CA LEU A 15 24.16 -7.55 -20.82
C LEU A 15 24.62 -8.75 -21.68
N ALA A 16 25.22 -9.76 -21.04
CA ALA A 16 25.92 -10.88 -21.68
C ALA A 16 25.56 -12.25 -21.07
N ALA A 17 24.37 -12.39 -20.48
CA ALA A 17 23.90 -13.65 -19.85
C ALA A 17 22.53 -14.16 -20.36
N SER A 18 21.87 -13.47 -21.30
CA SER A 18 20.53 -13.83 -21.79
C SER A 18 20.48 -14.28 -23.26
N LEU A 19 21.63 -14.53 -23.90
CA LEU A 19 21.74 -14.97 -25.30
C LEU A 19 22.25 -16.41 -25.49
N ILE A 20 22.12 -17.27 -24.46
CA ILE A 20 22.38 -18.71 -24.58
C ILE A 20 21.30 -19.51 -23.83
N PHE A 21 20.07 -19.53 -24.35
CA PHE A 21 19.22 -20.73 -24.29
C PHE A 21 18.15 -20.76 -25.38
N LEU A 22 18.57 -20.49 -26.62
CA LEU A 22 17.79 -20.88 -27.79
C LEU A 22 18.05 -22.37 -28.05
N HIS A 23 17.05 -23.22 -27.81
CA HIS A 23 16.72 -24.34 -28.70
C HIS A 23 15.29 -24.85 -28.44
N PRO A 24 14.45 -25.02 -29.48
CA PRO A 24 13.09 -25.49 -29.34
C PRO A 24 13.05 -27.02 -29.19
N LYS A 25 11.93 -27.52 -28.67
CA LYS A 25 11.47 -28.89 -28.96
C LYS A 25 10.07 -28.86 -29.55
N GLU A 26 10.03 -28.76 -30.87
CA GLU A 26 8.91 -29.25 -31.64
C GLU A 26 8.72 -30.75 -31.35
N GLN A 27 7.49 -31.15 -31.03
CA GLN A 27 7.04 -32.53 -31.16
C GLN A 27 5.79 -32.54 -32.06
N GLU A 28 6.00 -32.20 -33.33
CA GLU A 28 5.14 -32.72 -34.38
C GLU A 28 5.54 -34.15 -34.77
N ALA A 29 4.66 -34.79 -35.55
CA ALA A 29 4.87 -36.05 -36.25
C ALA A 29 5.03 -37.33 -35.40
N ARG A 30 3.89 -37.84 -34.91
CA ARG A 30 3.47 -39.19 -35.32
C ARG A 30 2.01 -39.25 -35.78
N LEU A 31 1.81 -38.77 -37.01
CA LEU A 31 0.86 -39.41 -37.91
C LEU A 31 1.34 -40.84 -38.19
N LYS A 32 0.45 -41.82 -38.04
CA LYS A 32 0.50 -43.10 -38.76
C LYS A 32 -0.91 -43.48 -39.25
N PRO A 33 -1.03 -44.22 -40.36
CA PRO A 33 -2.15 -44.05 -41.28
C PRO A 33 -3.10 -45.25 -41.37
N ASN A 34 -4.29 -45.01 -41.94
CA ASN A 34 -5.18 -45.90 -42.74
C ASN A 34 -5.08 -47.42 -42.42
N GLY A 35 -6.06 -48.04 -41.75
CA GLY A 35 -7.37 -48.43 -42.30
C GLY A 35 -7.42 -49.96 -42.52
N PRO A 36 -8.48 -50.60 -43.08
CA PRO A 36 -9.87 -50.17 -43.28
C PRO A 36 -10.91 -51.16 -42.68
N SER A 37 -12.19 -50.76 -42.59
CA SER A 37 -13.39 -51.57 -42.92
C SER A 37 -14.68 -50.79 -42.64
N ALA A 38 -15.65 -50.90 -43.54
CA ALA A 38 -16.99 -50.27 -43.50
C ALA A 38 -18.06 -51.37 -43.25
N PRO A 39 -19.37 -51.20 -43.55
CA PRO A 39 -20.21 -50.01 -43.80
C PRO A 39 -21.57 -50.04 -43.05
N ALA A 40 -22.42 -49.01 -43.26
CA ALA A 40 -23.89 -49.02 -43.10
C ALA A 40 -24.46 -49.24 -41.66
N SER A 41 -25.61 -48.67 -41.26
CA SER A 41 -26.82 -48.35 -42.05
C SER A 41 -27.32 -46.92 -41.91
N ILE A 42 -28.14 -46.52 -42.90
CA ILE A 42 -28.77 -45.21 -43.03
C ILE A 42 -30.29 -45.39 -43.01
N GLU A 43 -30.97 -44.68 -42.12
CA GLU A 43 -32.40 -44.32 -42.17
C GLU A 43 -32.44 -42.83 -41.73
N ALA A 44 -32.83 -41.81 -42.49
CA ALA A 44 -33.88 -41.66 -43.51
C ALA A 44 -35.26 -42.10 -42.99
N ALA A 45 -36.31 -41.27 -42.91
CA ALA A 45 -36.48 -39.82 -43.11
C ALA A 45 -37.78 -39.36 -42.35
N ALA A 46 -38.30 -38.13 -42.34
CA ALA A 46 -37.99 -36.90 -43.10
C ALA A 46 -38.50 -35.62 -42.37
N ALA A 47 -38.11 -34.45 -42.91
CA ALA A 47 -38.85 -33.18 -42.93
C ALA A 47 -39.45 -32.56 -41.64
N GLN A 48 -38.87 -31.42 -41.24
CA GLN A 48 -39.59 -30.13 -41.30
C GLN A 48 -38.61 -28.97 -41.46
N ALA A 49 -38.97 -27.99 -42.30
CA ALA A 49 -38.14 -26.84 -42.65
C ALA A 49 -38.67 -25.57 -41.98
N ALA A 50 -37.77 -24.75 -41.42
CA ALA A 50 -38.08 -23.39 -40.98
C ALA A 50 -36.85 -22.47 -41.09
N VAL A 51 -36.92 -21.60 -42.10
CA VAL A 51 -36.39 -20.23 -42.26
C VAL A 51 -35.17 -19.75 -41.43
N ALA A 52 -34.28 -19.03 -42.11
CA ALA A 52 -33.06 -18.43 -41.56
C ALA A 52 -33.29 -17.29 -40.54
N ALA A 53 -32.40 -17.19 -39.56
CA ALA A 53 -32.14 -15.98 -38.78
C ALA A 53 -30.64 -15.93 -38.38
N PRO A 54 -29.88 -14.85 -38.71
CA PRO A 54 -28.49 -14.71 -38.30
C PRO A 54 -28.34 -13.83 -37.05
N ALA A 55 -27.90 -14.40 -35.92
CA ALA A 55 -27.27 -13.66 -34.82
C ALA A 55 -26.68 -14.61 -33.75
N PRO A 56 -25.67 -14.19 -32.95
CA PRO A 56 -24.72 -13.09 -33.14
C PRO A 56 -23.28 -13.63 -33.33
N PRO A 57 -22.28 -12.79 -33.65
CA PRO A 57 -20.89 -13.19 -33.46
C PRO A 57 -20.63 -13.55 -31.99
N LEU A 58 -19.69 -14.47 -31.74
CA LEU A 58 -19.07 -14.61 -30.43
C LEU A 58 -18.35 -13.29 -30.08
N VAL A 59 -19.07 -12.38 -29.42
CA VAL A 59 -18.45 -11.28 -28.68
C VAL A 59 -17.58 -11.91 -27.61
N ALA A 60 -16.27 -11.88 -27.84
CA ALA A 60 -15.27 -12.40 -26.93
C ALA A 60 -15.57 -11.89 -25.52
N ARG A 61 -15.72 -12.81 -24.56
CA ARG A 61 -15.94 -12.46 -23.14
C ARG A 61 -14.63 -12.00 -22.48
N ALA A 62 -13.97 -11.04 -23.11
CA ALA A 62 -12.89 -10.22 -22.57
C ALA A 62 -13.49 -9.06 -21.76
N GLY A 63 -14.23 -9.40 -20.70
CA GLY A 63 -14.46 -8.51 -19.56
C GLY A 63 -13.34 -8.73 -18.54
N ARG A 64 -12.09 -8.48 -18.93
CA ARG A 64 -11.32 -7.27 -18.56
C ARG A 64 -11.06 -7.16 -17.04
N PRO A 65 -9.99 -7.82 -16.53
CA PRO A 65 -9.45 -7.57 -15.19
C PRO A 65 -9.24 -6.08 -14.89
N ASP A 66 -8.87 -5.29 -15.91
CA ASP A 66 -8.71 -3.84 -15.87
C ASP A 66 -9.90 -3.12 -15.22
N SER A 67 -11.13 -3.63 -15.40
CA SER A 67 -12.34 -3.02 -14.86
C SER A 67 -12.59 -3.30 -13.37
N VAL A 68 -11.96 -4.32 -12.81
CA VAL A 68 -11.97 -4.60 -11.35
C VAL A 68 -10.84 -3.83 -10.68
N GLN A 69 -9.65 -3.84 -11.28
CA GLN A 69 -8.50 -3.10 -10.76
C GLN A 69 -8.76 -1.59 -10.74
N ALA A 70 -9.34 -1.02 -11.81
CA ALA A 70 -9.73 0.41 -11.82
C ALA A 70 -10.74 0.77 -10.72
N LYS A 71 -11.69 -0.13 -10.41
CA LYS A 71 -12.66 0.10 -9.32
C LYS A 71 -12.01 0.03 -7.93
N GLN A 72 -11.08 -0.92 -7.72
CA GLN A 72 -10.30 -0.98 -6.49
C GLN A 72 -9.48 0.31 -6.31
N GLN A 73 -8.80 0.76 -7.38
CA GLN A 73 -8.01 1.99 -7.35
C GLN A 73 -8.85 3.21 -6.95
N THR A 74 -10.01 3.42 -7.60
CA THR A 74 -10.93 4.51 -7.23
C THR A 74 -11.47 4.38 -5.80
N TYR A 75 -11.68 3.16 -5.29
CA TYR A 75 -12.07 2.97 -3.88
C TYR A 75 -10.94 3.39 -2.92
N VAL A 76 -9.70 2.98 -3.20
CA VAL A 76 -8.52 3.35 -2.41
C VAL A 76 -8.33 4.87 -2.40
N GLU A 77 -8.34 5.51 -3.57
CA GLU A 77 -8.22 6.97 -3.72
C GLU A 77 -9.29 7.74 -2.92
N ASN A 78 -10.55 7.30 -3.00
CA ASN A 78 -11.64 7.88 -2.23
C ASN A 78 -11.44 7.69 -0.71
N ARG A 79 -11.02 6.49 -0.27
CA ARG A 79 -10.84 6.21 1.16
C ARG A 79 -9.64 6.93 1.77
N ILE A 80 -8.57 7.11 1.00
CA ILE A 80 -7.42 7.95 1.38
C ILE A 80 -7.86 9.41 1.53
N THR A 81 -8.65 9.92 0.58
CA THR A 81 -9.20 11.29 0.64
C THR A 81 -10.07 11.49 1.88
N GLU A 82 -10.98 10.56 2.16
CA GLU A 82 -11.84 10.59 3.34
C GLU A 82 -11.03 10.52 4.65
N LEU A 83 -10.00 9.68 4.73
CA LEU A 83 -9.12 9.60 5.91
C LEU A 83 -8.35 10.91 6.17
N ASP A 84 -7.88 11.58 5.11
CA ASP A 84 -7.23 12.89 5.22
C ASP A 84 -8.23 14.01 5.58
N GLU A 85 -9.50 13.91 5.19
CA GLU A 85 -10.56 14.81 5.70
C GLU A 85 -10.84 14.56 7.19
N LEU A 86 -11.02 13.30 7.61
CA LEU A 86 -11.25 12.93 9.01
C LEU A 86 -10.09 13.33 9.93
N GLY A 87 -8.85 13.27 9.43
CA GLY A 87 -7.64 13.70 10.15
C GLY A 87 -7.58 15.20 10.52
N ARG A 88 -8.46 16.03 9.94
CA ARG A 88 -8.58 17.48 10.24
C ARG A 88 -9.71 17.82 11.20
N ASN A 89 -10.53 16.84 11.57
CA ASN A 89 -11.61 17.00 12.53
C ASN A 89 -11.09 16.91 13.97
N ASP A 90 -11.93 17.29 14.94
CA ASP A 90 -11.63 17.22 16.38
C ASP A 90 -12.83 16.56 17.11
N ASP A 91 -13.24 15.40 16.61
CA ASP A 91 -14.38 14.64 17.15
C ASP A 91 -14.07 13.14 17.28
N ARG A 92 -14.75 12.50 18.22
CA ARG A 92 -14.48 11.10 18.58
C ARG A 92 -14.84 10.11 17.46
N ALA A 93 -15.87 10.39 16.67
CA ALA A 93 -16.30 9.50 15.59
C ALA A 93 -15.29 9.52 14.44
N SER A 94 -14.73 10.69 14.10
CA SER A 94 -13.61 10.79 13.15
C SER A 94 -12.40 9.99 13.63
N LEU A 95 -12.01 10.12 14.90
CA LEU A 95 -10.91 9.32 15.47
C LEU A 95 -11.18 7.82 15.40
N ASP A 96 -12.34 7.35 15.86
CA ASP A 96 -12.68 5.93 15.84
C ASP A 96 -12.75 5.36 14.41
N ALA A 97 -13.19 6.16 13.42
CA ALA A 97 -13.19 5.79 12.01
C ALA A 97 -11.76 5.66 11.42
N ILE A 98 -10.85 6.59 11.76
CA ILE A 98 -9.44 6.53 11.36
C ILE A 98 -8.76 5.28 11.96
N LEU A 99 -8.94 5.06 13.27
CA LEU A 99 -8.30 3.95 13.98
C LEU A 99 -8.80 2.56 13.51
N GLY A 100 -10.02 2.49 12.98
CA GLY A 100 -10.56 1.28 12.34
C GLY A 100 -9.79 0.83 11.09
N GLU A 101 -9.10 1.75 10.40
CA GLU A 101 -8.41 1.48 9.14
C GLU A 101 -6.92 1.12 9.28
N LEU A 102 -6.36 1.20 10.50
CA LEU A 102 -4.95 0.86 10.77
C LEU A 102 -4.59 -0.58 10.39
N ASN A 103 -5.57 -1.49 10.34
CA ASN A 103 -5.42 -2.89 9.94
C ASN A 103 -6.17 -3.21 8.63
N ASN A 104 -6.42 -2.22 7.77
CA ASN A 104 -7.01 -2.47 6.44
C ASN A 104 -6.13 -3.46 5.65
N ARG A 105 -6.73 -4.24 4.75
CA ARG A 105 -6.00 -5.17 3.88
C ARG A 105 -5.12 -4.43 2.86
N ASP A 106 -5.58 -3.28 2.41
CA ASP A 106 -4.88 -2.43 1.46
C ASP A 106 -3.79 -1.61 2.18
N PRO A 107 -2.51 -1.70 1.77
CA PRO A 107 -1.40 -1.01 2.42
C PRO A 107 -1.50 0.52 2.30
N GLU A 108 -2.05 1.04 1.20
CA GLU A 108 -2.18 2.50 1.00
C GLU A 108 -3.22 3.08 1.96
N ILE A 109 -4.30 2.34 2.24
CA ILE A 109 -5.31 2.73 3.24
C ILE A 109 -4.72 2.65 4.65
N ARG A 110 -3.91 1.63 4.98
CA ARG A 110 -3.21 1.58 6.29
C ARG A 110 -2.28 2.78 6.47
N GLU A 111 -1.54 3.16 5.44
CA GLU A 111 -0.67 4.34 5.49
C GLU A 111 -1.46 5.64 5.67
N ALA A 112 -2.53 5.84 4.90
CA ALA A 112 -3.40 6.99 5.08
C ALA A 112 -4.01 7.05 6.49
N ALA A 113 -4.40 5.91 7.07
CA ALA A 113 -4.92 5.83 8.42
C ALA A 113 -3.88 6.23 9.49
N ARG A 114 -2.62 5.80 9.35
CA ARG A 114 -1.52 6.26 10.22
C ARG A 114 -1.31 7.77 10.09
N ASN A 115 -1.25 8.28 8.87
CA ASN A 115 -1.01 9.70 8.59
C ASN A 115 -2.16 10.57 9.13
N ALA A 116 -3.40 10.11 8.98
CA ALA A 116 -4.58 10.75 9.55
C ALA A 116 -4.58 10.73 11.09
N ALA A 117 -4.15 9.63 11.72
CA ALA A 117 -4.03 9.56 13.19
C ALA A 117 -2.96 10.53 13.73
N ILE A 118 -1.83 10.67 13.02
CA ILE A 118 -0.80 11.69 13.33
C ILE A 118 -1.37 13.10 13.18
N GLN A 119 -2.13 13.35 12.10
CA GLN A 119 -2.72 14.65 11.78
C GLN A 119 -3.80 15.07 12.82
N PHE A 120 -4.63 14.12 13.26
CA PHE A 120 -5.61 14.29 14.32
C PHE A 120 -4.96 14.61 15.68
N GLY A 121 -3.73 14.15 15.91
CA GLY A 121 -2.88 14.60 17.02
C GLY A 121 -3.28 14.14 18.42
N SER A 122 -4.34 13.34 18.58
CA SER A 122 -4.80 12.87 19.88
C SER A 122 -3.99 11.69 20.40
N ARG A 123 -3.56 11.79 21.67
CA ARG A 123 -2.87 10.71 22.40
C ARG A 123 -3.76 9.48 22.62
N ASP A 124 -5.08 9.62 22.49
CA ASP A 124 -6.04 8.51 22.56
C ASP A 124 -5.86 7.49 21.42
N ALA A 125 -5.16 7.85 20.34
CA ALA A 125 -4.78 6.94 19.26
C ALA A 125 -3.72 5.91 19.67
N ILE A 126 -2.88 6.20 20.68
CA ILE A 126 -1.69 5.41 21.00
C ILE A 126 -2.00 3.92 21.27
N PRO A 127 -3.00 3.54 22.09
CA PRO A 127 -3.30 2.13 22.32
C PRO A 127 -3.70 1.36 21.05
N LYS A 128 -4.35 2.02 20.08
CA LYS A 128 -4.74 1.40 18.81
C LYS A 128 -3.59 1.30 17.81
N LEU A 129 -2.62 2.23 17.88
CA LEU A 129 -1.36 2.11 17.15
C LEU A 129 -0.49 0.99 17.75
N GLU A 130 -0.46 0.82 19.07
CA GLU A 130 0.22 -0.29 19.75
C GLU A 130 -0.41 -1.65 19.38
N ASP A 131 -1.75 -1.75 19.37
CA ASP A 131 -2.47 -2.92 18.85
C ASP A 131 -2.07 -3.23 17.39
N ALA A 132 -2.01 -2.21 16.53
CA ALA A 132 -1.63 -2.39 15.12
C ALA A 132 -0.18 -2.88 14.95
N ILE A 133 0.78 -2.42 15.77
CA ILE A 133 2.16 -2.96 15.77
C ILE A 133 2.16 -4.46 16.06
N ALA A 134 1.31 -4.91 16.99
CA ALA A 134 1.21 -6.32 17.36
C ALA A 134 0.55 -7.20 16.28
N GLN A 135 -0.27 -6.62 15.39
CA GLN A 135 -0.93 -7.33 14.28
C GLN A 135 -0.21 -7.19 12.92
N THR A 136 0.71 -6.23 12.80
CA THR A 136 1.54 -6.05 11.61
C THR A 136 2.62 -7.13 11.58
N ASP A 137 3.06 -7.56 10.40
CA ASP A 137 4.27 -8.40 10.23
C ASP A 137 5.44 -7.62 9.63
N ASP A 138 5.18 -6.73 8.66
CA ASP A 138 6.21 -5.97 7.97
C ASP A 138 7.02 -5.05 8.92
N PRO A 139 8.36 -5.15 8.93
CA PRO A 139 9.20 -4.35 9.82
C PRO A 139 9.17 -2.84 9.56
N HIS A 140 8.94 -2.40 8.31
CA HIS A 140 8.88 -0.99 7.96
C HIS A 140 7.54 -0.37 8.40
N GLU A 141 6.43 -1.08 8.22
CA GLU A 141 5.13 -0.66 8.76
C GLU A 141 5.14 -0.61 10.30
N LYS A 142 5.80 -1.55 10.98
CA LYS A 142 6.02 -1.50 12.44
C LYS A 142 6.80 -0.26 12.87
N ALA A 143 7.88 0.06 12.16
CA ALA A 143 8.67 1.26 12.43
C ALA A 143 7.84 2.53 12.23
N ALA A 144 7.08 2.63 11.14
CA ALA A 144 6.21 3.78 10.87
C ALA A 144 5.09 3.95 11.92
N LEU A 145 4.53 2.85 12.43
CA LEU A 145 3.58 2.89 13.56
C LEU A 145 4.25 3.34 14.87
N ALA A 146 5.47 2.89 15.14
CA ALA A 146 6.23 3.30 16.32
C ALA A 146 6.61 4.79 16.27
N ASP A 147 7.05 5.28 15.10
CA ASP A 147 7.34 6.70 14.86
C ASP A 147 6.08 7.57 15.05
N ALA A 148 4.91 7.11 14.60
CA ALA A 148 3.63 7.77 14.84
C ALA A 148 3.31 7.89 16.35
N ILE A 149 3.54 6.83 17.13
CA ILE A 149 3.36 6.83 18.58
C ILE A 149 4.33 7.81 19.26
N GLU A 150 5.61 7.80 18.89
CA GLU A 150 6.61 8.71 19.46
C GLU A 150 6.31 10.17 19.12
N PHE A 151 5.82 10.46 17.90
CA PHE A 151 5.35 11.79 17.53
C PHE A 151 4.17 12.24 18.40
N LEU A 152 3.15 11.40 18.57
CA LEU A 152 1.97 11.71 19.42
C LEU A 152 2.31 11.81 20.91
N LYS A 153 3.43 11.21 21.37
CA LYS A 153 3.92 11.38 22.74
C LYS A 153 4.54 12.75 23.00
N LEU A 154 4.93 13.50 21.97
CA LEU A 154 5.46 14.87 22.13
C LEU A 154 4.38 15.82 22.68
N PRO A 155 4.74 16.81 23.52
CA PRO A 155 3.80 17.83 23.95
C PRO A 155 3.46 18.75 22.77
N SER A 156 2.18 19.02 22.56
CA SER A 156 1.72 19.98 21.56
C SER A 156 2.20 21.40 21.87
N ILE A 157 2.26 22.25 20.85
CA ILE A 157 2.59 23.68 21.00
C ILE A 157 1.60 24.38 21.95
N THR A 158 0.35 23.92 22.02
CA THR A 158 -0.67 24.44 22.93
C THR A 158 -0.36 24.05 24.38
N GLU A 159 -0.07 22.77 24.65
CA GLU A 159 0.32 22.31 26.00
C GLU A 159 1.62 22.96 26.49
N LEU A 160 2.58 23.22 25.60
CA LEU A 160 3.81 23.96 25.94
C LEU A 160 3.56 25.43 26.31
N LYS A 161 2.52 26.06 25.74
CA LYS A 161 2.10 27.44 26.11
C LYS A 161 1.30 27.49 27.40
N VAL A 162 0.54 26.45 27.71
CA VAL A 162 -0.27 26.35 28.93
C VAL A 162 0.56 25.92 30.15
N GLN A 163 1.69 25.22 29.94
CA GLN A 163 2.62 24.89 31.01
C GLN A 163 3.26 26.16 31.62
N PRO A 164 3.03 26.45 32.92
CA PRO A 164 3.72 27.56 33.58
C PRO A 164 5.21 27.29 33.68
N LEU A 165 6.03 28.35 33.57
CA LEU A 165 7.51 28.32 33.64
C LEU A 165 8.10 27.85 35.00
N THR A 166 7.26 27.34 35.90
CA THR A 166 7.56 27.08 37.32
C THR A 166 8.37 25.80 37.56
N LYS A 167 8.56 24.93 36.55
CA LYS A 167 9.47 23.77 36.65
C LYS A 167 10.92 24.11 36.22
N ARG A 168 11.37 25.34 36.44
CA ARG A 168 12.80 25.63 36.53
C ARG A 168 13.30 25.02 37.84
N PRO A 169 14.28 24.10 37.84
CA PRO A 169 14.87 23.62 39.09
C PRO A 169 15.46 24.84 39.81
N ASP A 170 15.20 24.94 41.11
CA ASP A 170 15.68 26.04 41.92
C ASP A 170 17.19 26.19 41.73
N ARG A 171 17.61 27.27 41.06
CA ARG A 171 18.99 27.71 41.20
C ARG A 171 19.12 28.02 42.68
N LYS A 172 19.78 27.13 43.42
CA LYS A 172 20.29 27.44 44.75
C LYS A 172 21.00 28.78 44.63
N THR A 173 20.36 29.82 45.14
CA THR A 173 21.00 31.11 45.36
C THR A 173 22.16 30.79 46.27
N THR A 174 23.38 30.89 45.73
CA THR A 174 24.58 30.74 46.55
C THR A 174 24.48 31.81 47.62
N ASP A 175 24.19 31.37 48.83
CA ASP A 175 24.09 32.22 50.01
C ASP A 175 25.44 32.91 50.20
N HIS A 176 25.54 34.14 49.71
CA HIS A 176 26.63 35.04 50.04
C HIS A 176 26.23 35.73 51.34
N GLY A 177 26.32 34.94 52.41
CA GLY A 177 26.07 35.41 53.77
C GLY A 177 26.88 36.67 54.07
N PRO A 178 26.38 37.56 54.94
CA PRO A 178 26.98 38.87 55.15
C PRO A 178 28.42 38.72 55.65
N ARG A 179 29.35 39.35 54.91
CA ARG A 179 30.77 39.39 55.25
C ARG A 179 31.01 40.33 56.43
N ALA A 180 30.59 39.89 57.62
CA ALA A 180 30.94 40.50 58.89
C ALA A 180 32.23 39.84 59.42
N SER A 181 33.34 40.55 59.35
CA SER A 181 34.51 40.35 60.21
C SER A 181 35.32 41.64 60.20
N ASP A 182 35.35 42.29 61.37
CA ASP A 182 36.22 43.41 61.68
C ASP A 182 37.71 43.03 61.53
N HIS A 183 38.53 44.00 61.14
CA HIS A 183 39.76 44.41 61.85
C HIS A 183 40.47 45.57 61.12
#